data_AF-A0A0F9YYQ8-F1
#
_entry.id   AF-A0A0F9YYQ8-F1
#
_cell.length_a   1.000
_cell.length_b   1.000
_cell.length_c   1.000
_cell.angle_alpha   90.00
_cell.angle_beta   90.00
_cell.angle_gamma   90.00
#
_symmetry.space_group_name_H-M   'P 1'
#
loop_
_entity.id
_entity.type
_entity.pdbx_description
1 polymer ?
#
loop_
_entity_poly.entity_id
_entity_poly.type
_entity_poly.pdbx_seq_one_letter_code
_entity_poly.pdbx_strand_id
1 'polypeptide(L)' 'MNNELQQIPLKKMDGTSTTLGEFEGKVVLIVNVASRCGLTPQYSALEKLYREK' A
#
# COMPACT_ATOMS: atom_id res chain seq x y z
N MET A 1 18.44 12.22 -8.51
CA MET A 1 18.44 11.59 -7.18
C MET A 1 18.03 10.14 -7.38
N ASN A 2 18.86 9.17 -7.02
CA ASN A 2 18.46 7.76 -7.07
C ASN A 2 17.42 7.52 -5.98
N ASN A 3 16.18 7.30 -6.37
CA ASN A 3 15.11 7.04 -5.43
C ASN A 3 14.97 5.51 -5.28
N GLU A 4 15.86 4.93 -4.48
CA GLU A 4 15.97 3.48 -4.26
C GLU A 4 14.64 2.85 -3.82
N LEU A 5 13.82 3.62 -3.09
CA LEU A 5 12.47 3.21 -2.71
C LEU A 5 11.58 2.95 -3.94
N GLN A 6 11.63 3.79 -4.97
CA GLN A 6 10.78 3.63 -6.16
C GLN A 6 11.11 2.38 -6.98
N GLN A 7 12.32 1.83 -6.82
CA GLN A 7 12.77 0.63 -7.52
C GLN A 7 12.43 -0.67 -6.76
N ILE A 8 11.87 -0.58 -5.55
CA ILE A 8 11.47 -1.75 -4.77
C ILE A 8 10.41 -2.54 -5.55
N PRO A 9 10.68 -3.81 -5.93
CA PRO A 9 9.74 -4.61 -6.68
C PRO A 9 8.61 -5.10 -5.77
N LEU A 10 7.39 -5.08 -6.30
CA LEU A 10 6.18 -5.52 -5.63
C LEU A 10 5.39 -6.47 -6.54
N LYS A 11 4.66 -7.40 -5.92
CA LYS A 11 3.68 -8.24 -6.60
C LYS A 11 2.28 -7.86 -6.13
N LYS A 12 1.40 -7.48 -7.05
CA LYS A 12 0.01 -7.12 -6.75
C LYS A 12 -0.81 -8.38 -6.44
N MET A 13 -2.01 -8.17 -5.87
CA MET A 13 -2.94 -9.26 -5.54
C MET A 13 -3.38 -10.07 -6.77
N ASP A 14 -3.41 -9.46 -7.95
CA ASP A 14 -3.70 -10.13 -9.23
C ASP A 14 -2.51 -10.90 -9.83
N GLY A 15 -1.35 -10.86 -9.17
CA GLY A 15 -0.13 -11.54 -9.58
C GLY A 15 0.77 -10.73 -10.52
N THR A 16 0.38 -9.53 -10.94
CA THR A 16 1.21 -8.66 -11.77
C THR A 16 2.37 -8.06 -10.97
N SER A 17 3.48 -7.78 -11.67
CA SER A 17 4.65 -7.12 -11.09
C SER A 17 4.52 -5.59 -11.20
N THR A 18 4.96 -4.87 -10.18
CA THR A 18 5.10 -3.42 -10.18
C THR A 18 6.29 -2.99 -9.32
N THR A 19 6.49 -1.69 -9.14
CA THR A 19 7.40 -1.11 -8.16
C THR A 19 6.69 -0.02 -7.35
N LEU A 20 7.29 0.44 -6.24
CA LEU A 20 6.77 1.60 -5.51
C LEU A 20 6.77 2.89 -6.35
N GLY A 21 7.53 2.93 -7.45
CA GLY A 21 7.54 4.04 -8.41
C GLY A 21 6.19 4.33 -9.04
N GLU A 22 5.25 3.37 -9.09
CA GLU A 22 3.89 3.59 -9.60
C GLU A 22 3.12 4.68 -8.81
N PHE A 23 3.55 4.99 -7.59
CA PHE A 23 2.92 5.98 -6.72
C PHE A 23 3.70 7.29 -6.59
N GLU A 24 4.68 7.54 -7.47
CA GLU A 24 5.46 8.78 -7.46
C GLU A 24 4.56 10.03 -7.52
N GLY A 25 4.95 11.07 -6.75
CA GLY A 25 4.18 12.32 -6.65
C GLY A 25 2.95 12.25 -5.76
N LYS A 26 2.64 11.10 -5.16
CA LYS A 26 1.54 10.92 -4.20
C LYS A 26 2.06 10.74 -2.78
N VAL A 27 1.27 11.16 -1.80
CA VAL A 27 1.49 10.76 -0.39
C VAL A 27 0.98 9.33 -0.23
N VAL A 28 1.83 8.42 0.21
CA VAL A 28 1.54 6.98 0.30
C VAL A 28 1.65 6.50 1.75
N LEU A 29 0.65 5.76 2.22
CA LEU A 29 0.67 5.03 3.49
C LEU A 29 0.75 3.53 3.21
N ILE A 30 1.83 2.87 3.64
CA ILE A 30 2.03 1.43 3.52
C ILE A 30 1.66 0.76 4.83
N VAL A 31 0.76 -0.23 4.78
CA VAL A 31 0.29 -0.95 5.97
C VAL A 31 0.50 -2.45 5.76
N ASN A 32 1.21 -3.10 6.67
CA ASN A 32 1.28 -4.56 6.70
C ASN A 32 -0.01 -5.10 7.31
N VAL A 33 -0.71 -5.97 6.58
CA VAL A 33 -1.99 -6.55 7.01
C VAL A 33 -1.92 -8.07 7.03
N ALA A 34 -2.79 -8.71 7.82
CA ALA A 34 -2.90 -10.15 7.92
C ALA A 34 -4.38 -10.58 7.96
N SER A 35 -4.78 -11.48 7.06
CA SER A 35 -6.19 -11.88 6.84
C SER A 35 -6.81 -12.73 7.96
N ARG A 36 -5.99 -13.31 8.85
CA ARG A 36 -6.42 -14.21 9.93
C ARG A 36 -6.25 -13.62 11.33
N CYS A 37 -5.99 -12.32 11.42
CA CYS A 37 -5.94 -11.64 12.71
C CYS A 37 -7.34 -11.10 13.04
N GLY A 38 -7.82 -11.28 14.27
CA GLY A 38 -9.07 -10.69 14.77
C GLY A 38 -9.07 -9.15 14.86
N LEU A 39 -8.13 -8.50 14.17
CA LEU A 39 -7.91 -7.04 14.10
C LEU A 39 -8.61 -6.40 12.89
N THR A 40 -9.63 -7.08 12.35
CA THR A 40 -10.47 -6.60 11.24
C THR A 40 -11.01 -5.16 11.42
N PRO A 41 -11.31 -4.65 12.63
CA PRO A 41 -11.75 -3.26 12.81
C PRO A 41 -10.79 -2.20 12.26
N GLN A 42 -9.50 -2.50 12.10
CA GLN A 42 -8.52 -1.55 11.54
C GLN A 42 -8.76 -1.25 10.05
N TYR A 43 -9.31 -2.20 9.29
CA TYR A 43 -9.60 -1.99 7.86
C TYR A 43 -10.63 -0.88 7.64
N SER A 44 -11.67 -0.81 8.47
CA SER A 44 -12.72 0.21 8.33
C SER A 44 -12.19 1.62 8.57
N ALA A 45 -11.26 1.79 9.51
CA ALA A 45 -10.62 3.09 9.74
C ALA A 45 -9.69 3.49 8.59
N LEU A 46 -8.93 2.54 8.04
CA LEU A 46 -8.06 2.76 6.88
C LEU A 46 -8.87 3.10 5.61
N GLU A 47 -9.97 2.38 5.37
CA GLU A 47 -10.94 2.68 4.30
C GLU A 47 -11.50 4.09 4.43
N LYS A 48 -11.89 4.50 5.65
CA LYS A 48 -12.41 5.84 5.91
C LYS A 48 -11.36 6.91 5.61
N LEU A 49 -10.14 6.74 6.09
CA LEU A 49 -9.03 7.66 5.81
C LEU A 49 -8.76 7.82 4.31
N TYR A 50 -8.85 6.73 3.55
CA TYR A 50 -8.69 6.76 2.09
C TYR A 50 -9.81 7.52 1.38
N ARG A 51 -11.06 7.41 1.85
CA ARG A 51 -12.23 8.07 1.25
C ARG A 51 -12.37 9.55 1.61
N GLU A 52 -11.85 9.96 2.76
CA GLU A 52 -11.90 11.36 3.23
C GLU A 52 -10.82 12.25 2.58
N LYS A 53 -9.99 11.68 1.70
CA LYS A 53 -8.89 12.34 0.98
C LYS A 53 -9.15 12.35 -0.52
#